data_AF-D2VAH9-F1
#
_entry.id   AF-D2VAH9-F1
#
_cell.length_a   1.000
_cell.length_b   1.000
_cell.length_c   1.000
_cell.angle_alpha   90.00
_cell.angle_beta   90.00
_cell.angle_gamma   90.00
#
_symmetry.space_group_name_H-M   'P 1'
#
loop_
_entity.id
_entity.type
_entity.pdbx_description
1 polymer ?
#
loop_
_entity_poly.entity_id
_entity_poly.type
_entity_poly.pdbx_seq_one_letter_code
_entity_poly.pdbx_strand_id
1 'polypeptide(L)'
;MEEPSATTTLTLIDLHPISPNLFTKLKEKFKSPPLVEFSQNFRRIDAISNGSFNMAICREFNYLVTGSHDSLEIYDLITHQPVQESIHFGEGVYGIDFERENSGQLNLILSTRRNHVVKYDFKRILREKSFGEPIFQVPIRFDHV
;
A
#
# COMPACT_ATOMS: atom_id res chain seq x y z
N MET A 1 22.92 38.64 5.26
CA MET A 1 22.04 37.82 6.11
C MET A 1 20.95 37.31 5.21
N GLU A 2 21.00 36.04 4.83
CA GLU A 2 19.93 35.41 4.06
C GLU A 2 18.85 34.93 5.03
N GLU A 3 17.60 35.32 4.78
CA GLU A 3 16.46 34.81 5.54
C GLU A 3 16.28 33.32 5.22
N PRO A 4 16.07 32.46 6.24
CA PRO A 4 15.87 31.04 6.00
C PRO A 4 14.57 30.83 5.21
N SER A 5 14.64 30.14 4.07
CA SER A 5 13.47 29.85 3.26
C SER A 5 12.49 28.98 4.07
N ALA A 6 11.30 29.51 4.35
CA ALA A 6 10.28 28.80 5.11
C ALA A 6 9.69 27.67 4.25
N THR A 7 10.18 26.45 4.43
CA THR A 7 9.60 25.25 3.84
C THR A 7 8.37 24.85 4.66
N THR A 8 7.22 24.68 4.01
CA THR A 8 6.01 24.23 4.71
C THR A 8 5.85 22.72 4.64
N THR A 9 5.59 22.09 5.79
CA THR A 9 5.44 20.64 5.92
C THR A 9 3.99 20.26 6.19
N LEU A 10 3.47 19.32 5.39
CA LEU A 10 2.18 18.68 5.57
C LEU A 10 2.33 17.43 6.44
N THR A 11 1.42 17.19 7.39
CA THR A 11 1.42 15.94 8.18
C THR A 11 0.15 15.13 7.96
N LEU A 12 0.19 13.82 8.27
CA LEU A 12 -0.93 12.90 8.10
C LEU A 12 -2.21 13.32 8.86
N ILE A 13 -2.06 14.09 9.94
CA ILE A 13 -3.18 14.65 10.72
C ILE A 13 -3.93 15.73 9.91
N ASP A 14 -3.23 16.42 9.01
CA ASP A 14 -3.86 17.39 8.11
C ASP A 14 -4.77 16.69 7.10
N LEU A 15 -4.59 15.40 6.81
CA LEU A 15 -5.32 14.66 5.78
C LEU A 15 -6.49 13.83 6.35
N HIS A 16 -6.96 14.12 7.57
CA HIS A 16 -8.07 13.37 8.17
C HIS A 16 -9.39 13.64 7.40
N PRO A 17 -10.10 12.61 6.89
CA PRO A 17 -11.20 12.77 5.93
C PRO A 17 -12.52 13.35 6.48
N ILE A 18 -12.51 13.95 7.68
CA ILE A 18 -13.73 14.37 8.40
C ILE A 18 -13.87 15.91 8.48
N SER A 19 -12.97 16.68 7.87
CA SER A 19 -13.14 18.14 7.81
C SER A 19 -13.68 18.56 6.44
N PRO A 20 -14.92 19.08 6.33
CA PRO A 20 -15.49 19.56 5.07
C PRO A 20 -14.75 20.78 4.49
N ASN A 21 -13.70 21.25 5.16
CA ASN A 21 -12.96 22.44 4.76
C ASN A 21 -11.44 22.28 4.89
N LEU A 22 -10.93 21.07 4.60
CA LEU A 22 -9.50 20.74 4.54
C LEU A 22 -8.67 21.84 3.85
N PHE A 23 -9.15 22.32 2.71
CA PHE A 23 -8.47 23.34 1.92
C PHE A 23 -8.33 24.68 2.64
N THR A 24 -9.34 25.10 3.41
CA THR A 24 -9.33 26.33 4.20
C THR A 24 -8.37 26.21 5.38
N LYS A 25 -8.39 25.06 6.08
CA LYS A 25 -7.49 24.76 7.19
C LYS A 25 -6.01 24.75 6.76
N LEU A 26 -5.73 24.17 5.58
CA LEU A 26 -4.40 24.20 4.99
C LEU A 26 -3.97 25.64 4.68
N LYS A 27 -4.81 26.43 3.99
CA LYS A 27 -4.54 27.84 3.68
C LYS A 27 -4.23 28.70 4.90
N GLU A 28 -4.88 28.47 6.03
CA GLU A 28 -4.59 29.18 7.28
C GLU A 28 -3.28 28.74 7.91
N LYS A 29 -2.96 27.43 7.86
CA LYS A 29 -1.71 26.88 8.37
C LYS A 29 -0.49 27.42 7.64
N PHE A 30 -0.58 27.68 6.33
CA PHE A 30 0.48 28.29 5.53
C PHE A 30 0.74 29.79 5.85
N LYS A 31 -0.09 30.45 6.69
CA LYS A 31 0.05 31.88 7.02
C LYS A 31 0.93 32.16 8.25
N SER A 32 1.29 31.15 9.05
CA SER A 32 2.05 31.33 10.28
C SER A 32 3.40 30.60 10.21
N PRO A 33 4.52 31.22 10.63
CA PRO A 33 5.83 30.55 10.63
C PRO A 33 5.82 29.37 11.63
N PRO A 34 6.32 28.18 11.23
CA PRO A 34 6.23 26.98 12.06
C PRO A 34 7.19 27.04 13.26
N LEU A 35 6.68 26.65 14.44
CA LEU A 35 7.42 26.63 15.70
C LEU A 35 8.12 25.30 16.01
N VAL A 36 8.05 24.28 15.15
CA VAL A 36 8.64 22.97 15.44
C VAL A 36 9.20 22.31 14.17
N GLU A 37 10.49 21.97 14.23
CA GLU A 37 11.19 21.17 13.23
C GLU A 37 10.78 19.70 13.39
N PHE A 38 10.00 19.17 12.45
CA PHE A 38 9.57 17.77 12.46
C PHE A 38 10.65 16.90 11.79
N SER A 39 11.67 16.52 12.55
CA SER A 39 12.61 15.46 12.17
C SER A 39 11.98 14.11 12.51
N GLN A 40 11.38 13.44 11.52
CA GLN A 40 11.13 12.00 11.66
C GLN A 40 12.39 11.26 11.25
N ASN A 41 12.97 10.53 12.21
CA ASN A 41 14.04 9.57 11.92
C ASN A 41 13.47 8.45 11.03
N PHE A 42 13.67 8.56 9.73
CA PHE A 42 13.35 7.49 8.79
C PHE A 42 14.34 6.35 9.00
N ARG A 43 13.83 5.19 9.41
CA ARG A 43 14.61 3.96 9.43
C ARG A 43 14.40 3.23 8.11
N ARG A 44 15.49 3.01 7.39
CA ARG A 44 15.50 2.15 6.21
C ARG A 44 15.22 0.70 6.63
N ILE A 45 14.30 0.04 5.92
CA ILE A 45 13.96 -1.37 6.11
C ILE A 45 14.48 -2.13 4.89
N ASP A 46 15.54 -2.92 5.07
CA ASP A 46 16.17 -3.71 4.00
C ASP A 46 15.54 -5.09 3.80
N ALA A 47 14.35 -5.32 4.35
CA ALA A 47 13.66 -6.62 4.27
C ALA A 47 12.91 -6.84 2.95
N ILE A 48 12.67 -5.78 2.16
CA ILE A 48 11.87 -5.85 0.93
C ILE A 48 12.74 -6.30 -0.24
N SER A 49 12.27 -7.30 -1.00
CA SER A 49 12.98 -7.79 -2.18
C SER A 49 13.16 -6.70 -3.25
N ASN A 50 14.39 -6.60 -3.79
CA ASN A 50 14.75 -5.66 -4.87
C ASN A 50 13.96 -5.87 -6.18
N GLY A 51 13.25 -6.99 -6.32
CA GLY A 51 12.44 -7.31 -7.50
C GLY A 51 10.98 -6.84 -7.44
N SER A 52 10.57 -6.21 -6.34
CA SER A 52 9.20 -5.71 -6.17
C SER A 52 8.99 -4.42 -6.95
N PHE A 53 7.98 -4.38 -7.82
CA PHE A 53 7.62 -3.17 -8.59
C PHE A 53 6.21 -2.66 -8.30
N ASN A 54 5.41 -3.40 -7.53
CA ASN A 54 4.10 -2.96 -7.06
C ASN A 54 3.92 -3.24 -5.58
N MET A 55 3.08 -2.43 -4.92
CA MET A 55 2.79 -2.59 -3.51
C MET A 55 1.44 -2.04 -3.08
N ALA A 56 0.86 -2.63 -2.04
CA ALA A 56 -0.32 -2.12 -1.35
C ALA A 56 -0.19 -2.31 0.17
N ILE A 57 -0.74 -1.38 0.95
CA ILE A 57 -0.73 -1.44 2.41
C ILE A 57 -2.12 -1.80 2.92
N CYS A 58 -2.24 -2.96 3.57
CA CYS A 58 -3.41 -3.31 4.37
C CYS A 58 -3.26 -2.73 5.78
N ARG A 59 -3.82 -1.54 6.00
CA ARG A 59 -3.69 -0.82 7.29
C ARG A 59 -4.36 -1.51 8.46
N GLU A 60 -5.49 -2.20 8.23
CA GLU A 60 -6.25 -2.89 9.28
C GLU A 60 -5.40 -3.95 10.01
N PHE A 61 -4.53 -4.64 9.26
CA PHE A 61 -3.70 -5.72 9.77
C PHE A 61 -2.21 -5.36 9.82
N ASN A 62 -1.85 -4.11 9.51
CA ASN A 62 -0.45 -3.66 9.40
C ASN A 62 0.40 -4.55 8.48
N TYR A 63 -0.13 -4.89 7.30
CA TYR A 63 0.61 -5.65 6.29
C TYR A 63 0.94 -4.81 5.08
N LEU A 64 2.13 -5.02 4.53
CA LEU A 64 2.52 -4.57 3.21
C LEU A 64 2.54 -5.78 2.29
N VAL A 65 1.83 -5.69 1.17
CA VAL A 65 1.91 -6.70 0.10
C VAL A 65 2.71 -6.10 -1.03
N THR A 66 3.74 -6.81 -1.49
CA THR A 66 4.53 -6.43 -2.66
C THR A 66 4.41 -7.49 -3.73
N GLY A 67 4.42 -7.05 -5.00
CA GLY A 67 4.33 -7.92 -6.16
C GLY A 67 5.56 -7.78 -7.05
N SER A 68 5.99 -8.91 -7.59
CA SER A 68 7.12 -9.06 -8.48
C SER A 68 6.67 -9.72 -9.82
N HIS A 69 7.65 -10.18 -10.60
CA HIS A 69 7.44 -10.79 -11.91
C HIS A 69 6.72 -12.14 -11.83
N ASP A 70 6.89 -12.85 -10.72
CA ASP A 70 6.42 -14.21 -10.50
C ASP A 70 6.08 -14.50 -9.04
N SER A 71 6.11 -13.50 -8.16
CA SER A 71 5.83 -13.69 -6.74
C SER A 71 5.10 -12.52 -6.10
N LEU A 72 4.47 -12.83 -4.96
CA LEU A 72 3.91 -11.87 -4.03
C LEU A 72 4.49 -12.13 -2.64
N GLU A 73 4.88 -11.05 -1.98
CA GLU A 73 5.45 -11.08 -0.63
C GLU A 73 4.56 -10.28 0.31
N ILE A 74 4.44 -10.76 1.54
CA ILE A 74 3.64 -10.12 2.58
C ILE A 74 4.58 -9.84 3.75
N TYR A 75 4.65 -8.58 4.15
CA TYR A 75 5.48 -8.09 5.24
C TYR A 75 4.61 -7.59 6.37
N ASP A 76 4.97 -7.96 7.59
CA ASP A 76 4.44 -7.36 8.80
C ASP A 76 5.12 -6.01 9.01
N LEU A 77 4.32 -4.94 9.02
CA LEU A 77 4.82 -3.56 9.17
C LEU A 77 5.17 -3.20 10.61
N ILE A 78 4.77 -4.00 11.59
CA ILE A 78 5.15 -3.84 13.01
C ILE A 78 6.54 -4.45 13.23
N THR A 79 6.75 -5.68 12.75
CA THR A 79 8.02 -6.40 12.95
C THR A 79 9.04 -6.14 11.84
N HIS A 80 8.60 -5.60 10.71
CA HIS A 80 9.38 -5.39 9.49
C HIS A 80 9.97 -6.68 8.93
N GLN A 81 9.31 -7.81 9.17
CA GLN A 81 9.72 -9.12 8.67
C GLN A 81 8.68 -9.67 7.68
N PRO A 82 9.11 -10.53 6.74
CA PRO A 82 8.18 -11.27 5.92
C PRO A 82 7.30 -12.16 6.81
N VAL A 83 5.99 -12.14 6.57
CA VAL A 83 5.01 -13.00 7.26
C VAL A 83 5.25 -14.48 6.92
N GLN A 84 5.79 -14.72 5.72
CA GLN A 84 6.03 -16.05 5.16
C GLN A 84 7.00 -15.98 3.97
N GLU A 85 7.39 -17.14 3.47
CA GLU A 85 8.12 -17.25 2.20
C GLU A 85 7.33 -16.65 1.03
N SER A 86 8.08 -16.19 0.02
CA SER A 86 7.56 -15.57 -1.20
C SER A 86 6.56 -16.49 -1.88
N ILE A 87 5.33 -16.02 -2.06
CA ILE A 87 4.27 -16.84 -2.64
C ILE A 87 4.39 -16.75 -4.15
N HIS A 88 4.70 -17.88 -4.79
CA HIS A 88 4.84 -17.91 -6.24
C HIS A 88 3.48 -17.73 -6.91
N PHE A 89 3.42 -16.73 -7.78
CA PHE A 89 2.27 -16.35 -8.57
C PHE A 89 2.74 -16.24 -10.02
N GLY A 90 2.52 -17.30 -10.80
CA GLY A 90 3.08 -17.48 -12.16
C GLY A 90 2.59 -16.50 -13.23
N GLU A 91 1.91 -15.42 -12.82
CA GLU A 91 1.49 -14.32 -13.65
C GLU A 91 2.00 -13.03 -13.01
N GLY A 92 2.96 -12.33 -13.60
CA GLY A 92 3.51 -11.14 -12.94
C GLY A 92 2.45 -10.09 -12.58
N VAL A 93 2.70 -9.33 -11.51
CA VAL A 93 1.67 -8.48 -10.88
C VAL A 93 1.82 -7.02 -11.28
N TYR A 94 0.88 -6.47 -12.04
CA TYR A 94 0.90 -5.06 -12.46
C TYR A 94 0.24 -4.09 -11.47
N GLY A 95 -0.62 -4.59 -10.59
CA GLY A 95 -1.32 -3.76 -9.62
C GLY A 95 -1.87 -4.62 -8.51
N ILE A 96 -1.89 -4.04 -7.31
CA ILE A 96 -2.31 -4.68 -6.08
C ILE A 96 -3.25 -3.71 -5.38
N ASP A 97 -4.42 -4.18 -4.98
CA ASP A 97 -5.35 -3.40 -4.18
C ASP A 97 -6.13 -4.30 -3.22
N PHE A 98 -6.83 -3.68 -2.28
CA PHE A 98 -7.69 -4.35 -1.32
C PHE A 98 -9.14 -3.91 -1.48
N GLU A 99 -10.04 -4.89 -1.44
CA GLU A 99 -11.48 -4.65 -1.44
C GLU A 99 -12.08 -5.22 -0.16
N ARG A 100 -12.95 -4.46 0.50
CA ARG A 100 -13.77 -4.93 1.61
C ARG A 100 -15.20 -5.11 1.13
N GLU A 101 -15.70 -6.33 1.17
CA GLU A 101 -17.10 -6.60 0.89
C GLU A 101 -18.02 -6.16 2.03
N ASN A 102 -19.31 -6.00 1.74
CA ASN A 102 -20.34 -5.72 2.74
C ASN A 102 -20.43 -6.80 3.83
N SER A 103 -20.03 -8.03 3.51
CA SER A 103 -19.91 -9.16 4.46
C SER A 103 -18.77 -8.98 5.48
N GLY A 104 -17.89 -7.99 5.27
CA GLY A 104 -16.66 -7.81 6.04
C GLY A 104 -15.50 -8.69 5.55
N GLN A 105 -15.67 -9.44 4.46
CA GLN A 105 -14.59 -10.18 3.84
C GLN A 105 -13.56 -9.21 3.23
N LEU A 106 -12.29 -9.41 3.54
CA LEU A 106 -11.18 -8.65 2.96
C LEU A 106 -10.58 -9.45 1.82
N ASN A 107 -10.60 -8.85 0.63
CA ASN A 107 -10.09 -9.46 -0.57
C ASN A 107 -8.86 -8.74 -1.07
N LEU A 108 -7.92 -9.51 -1.61
CA LEU A 108 -6.77 -9.03 -2.36
C LEU A 108 -7.13 -9.06 -3.84
N ILE A 109 -7.03 -7.91 -4.50
CA ILE A 109 -7.25 -7.73 -5.92
C ILE A 109 -5.90 -7.56 -6.61
N LEU A 110 -5.67 -8.34 -7.66
CA LEU A 110 -4.46 -8.24 -8.46
C LEU A 110 -4.83 -8.02 -9.92
N SER A 111 -4.09 -7.14 -10.59
CA SER A 111 -4.01 -7.12 -12.05
C SER A 111 -2.74 -7.82 -12.50
N THR A 112 -2.85 -8.71 -13.48
CA THR A 112 -1.75 -9.60 -13.89
C THR A 112 -1.24 -9.26 -15.29
N ARG A 113 0.00 -9.67 -15.57
CA ARG A 113 0.65 -9.57 -16.90
C ARG A 113 -0.10 -10.28 -18.01
N ARG A 114 -0.98 -11.22 -17.66
CA ARG A 114 -1.78 -11.96 -18.62
C ARG A 114 -3.14 -11.32 -18.88
N ASN A 115 -3.30 -10.03 -18.58
CA ASN A 115 -4.55 -9.31 -18.82
C ASN A 115 -5.72 -9.93 -18.04
N HIS A 116 -5.48 -10.26 -16.78
CA HIS A 116 -6.52 -10.68 -15.85
C HIS A 116 -6.61 -9.73 -14.67
N VAL A 117 -7.83 -9.56 -14.16
CA VAL A 117 -8.04 -9.17 -12.76
C VAL A 117 -8.45 -10.43 -12.01
N VAL A 118 -7.72 -10.72 -10.95
CA VAL A 118 -7.98 -11.84 -10.04
C VAL A 118 -8.24 -11.31 -8.64
N LYS A 119 -9.09 -12.03 -7.92
CA LYS A 119 -9.51 -11.69 -6.57
C LYS A 119 -9.35 -12.91 -5.68
N TYR A 120 -8.78 -12.70 -4.50
CA TYR A 120 -8.52 -13.74 -3.50
C TYR A 120 -9.04 -13.32 -2.12
N ASP A 121 -9.43 -14.30 -1.31
CA ASP A 121 -9.66 -14.08 0.12
C ASP A 121 -8.30 -13.88 0.82
N PHE A 122 -8.05 -12.67 1.30
CA PHE A 122 -6.76 -12.33 1.91
C PHE A 122 -6.54 -13.03 3.25
N LYS A 123 -7.60 -13.24 4.04
CA LYS A 123 -7.49 -13.98 5.31
C LYS A 123 -7.15 -15.44 5.06
N ARG A 124 -7.69 -16.03 3.98
CA ARG A 124 -7.33 -17.38 3.56
C ARG A 124 -5.84 -17.46 3.21
N ILE A 125 -5.32 -16.50 2.45
CA ILE A 125 -3.89 -16.44 2.10
C ILE A 125 -3.01 -16.44 3.34
N LEU A 126 -3.31 -15.58 4.31
CA LEU A 126 -2.52 -15.48 5.55
C LEU A 126 -2.56 -16.77 6.37
N ARG A 127 -3.71 -17.45 6.41
CA ARG A 127 -3.90 -18.69 7.16
C ARG A 127 -3.20 -19.88 6.50
N GLU A 128 -3.36 -20.03 5.19
CA GLU A 128 -2.89 -21.18 4.41
C GLU A 128 -1.49 -20.99 3.84
N LYS A 129 -0.95 -19.77 3.95
CA LYS A 129 0.33 -19.36 3.39
C LYS A 129 0.44 -19.63 1.89
N SER A 130 -0.67 -19.57 1.16
CA SER A 130 -0.73 -19.79 -0.29
C SER A 130 -1.94 -19.09 -0.91
N PHE A 131 -1.91 -18.81 -2.22
CA PHE A 131 -3.06 -18.21 -2.92
C PHE A 131 -4.24 -19.16 -3.05
N GLY A 132 -3.96 -20.45 -3.26
CA GLY A 132 -4.97 -21.40 -3.73
C GLY A 132 -5.67 -20.88 -5.00
N GLU A 133 -6.91 -21.31 -5.22
CA GLU A 133 -7.72 -20.84 -6.35
C GLU A 133 -8.30 -19.43 -6.11
N PRO A 134 -8.34 -18.56 -7.13
CA PRO A 134 -9.01 -17.27 -7.02
C PRO A 134 -10.50 -17.45 -6.77
N ILE A 135 -11.08 -16.58 -5.94
CA ILE A 135 -12.54 -16.55 -5.74
C ILE A 135 -13.26 -15.89 -6.93
N PHE A 136 -12.54 -15.08 -7.69
CA PHE A 136 -13.02 -14.48 -8.93
C PHE A 136 -11.85 -14.17 -9.86
N GLN A 137 -12.05 -14.41 -11.15
CA GLN A 137 -11.09 -14.10 -12.21
C GLN A 137 -11.84 -13.63 -13.45
N VAL A 138 -11.40 -12.51 -14.02
CA VAL A 138 -11.97 -11.97 -15.26
C VAL A 138 -10.84 -11.51 -16.20
N PRO A 139 -10.91 -11.85 -17.50
CA PRO A 139 -10.00 -11.29 -18.48
C PRO A 139 -10.31 -9.80 -18.71
N ILE A 140 -9.30 -8.95 -18.58
CA ILE A 140 -9.37 -7.52 -18.86
C ILE A 140 -8.17 -7.16 -19.72
N ARG A 141 -8.41 -6.66 -20.94
CA ARG A 141 -7.34 -6.05 -21.72
C ARG A 141 -6.95 -4.74 -21.06
N PHE A 142 -5.76 -4.69 -20.48
CA PHE A 142 -5.14 -3.43 -20.13
C PHE A 142 -4.52 -2.89 -21.41
N ASP A 143 -4.97 -1.72 -21.85
CA ASP A 143 -4.24 -0.99 -22.88
C ASP A 143 -2.85 -0.69 -22.31
N HIS A 144 -1.82 -1.24 -22.94
CA HIS A 144 -0.44 -1.11 -22.48
C HIS A 144 -0.11 0.37 -22.27
N VAL A 145 0.31 0.73 -21.05
CA VAL A 145 0.88 2.05 -20.73
C VAL A 145 2.36 2.05 -21.11
#